data_AF-A0AB39SWX8-F1
#
_entry.id   AF-A0AB39SWX8-F1
#
_cell.length_a   1.000
_cell.length_b   1.000
_cell.length_c   1.000
_cell.angle_alpha   90.00
_cell.angle_beta   90.00
_cell.angle_gamma   90.00
#
_symmetry.space_group_name_H-M   'P 1'
#
loop_
_entity.id
_entity.type
_entity.pdbx_description
1 polymer ?
#
loop_
_entity_poly.entity_id
_entity_poly.type
_entity_poly.pdbx_seq_one_letter_code
_entity_poly.pdbx_strand_id
1 'polypeptide(L)'
;MPAQSVPPTPDQPPPAAGDFVVDTGGGLTRLGRVSRTQAGSVYLHPPGGGAEWVTAPEDLRAPTEDEWSRIRVLTTPVPKLVLSADHELRPRPEPVPGCTPCAHLAQRFDLSMGAGPQHDESAAVDCVVEIRNHPHDPPKMRIVKP
;
A
#
# COMPACT_ATOMS: atom_id res chain seq x y z
N MET A 1 45.99 29.57 20.38
CA MET A 1 44.57 29.79 20.04
C MET A 1 43.86 28.45 20.16
N PRO A 2 43.26 28.11 21.32
CA PRO A 2 42.51 26.86 21.42
C PRO A 2 41.17 27.03 20.69
N ALA A 3 40.79 26.00 19.92
CA ALA A 3 39.52 25.92 19.21
C ALA A 3 38.36 25.98 20.23
N GLN A 4 37.44 26.91 20.02
CA GLN A 4 36.24 27.03 20.82
C GLN A 4 35.34 25.83 20.53
N SER A 5 35.19 24.94 21.51
CA SER A 5 34.13 23.95 21.52
C SER A 5 32.79 24.68 21.61
N VAL A 6 32.00 24.63 20.54
CA VAL A 6 30.62 25.08 20.57
C VAL A 6 29.88 24.17 21.56
N PRO A 7 29.24 24.70 22.62
CA PRO A 7 28.48 23.87 23.55
C PRO A 7 27.31 23.20 22.82
N PRO A 8 26.95 21.95 23.14
CA PRO A 8 25.76 21.33 22.60
C PRO A 8 24.55 22.17 23.01
N THR A 9 23.74 22.59 22.04
CA THR A 9 22.48 23.31 22.27
C THR A 9 21.60 22.47 23.19
N PRO A 10 21.25 22.94 24.40
CA PRO A 10 20.28 22.26 25.25
C PRO A 10 18.85 22.62 24.82
N ASP A 11 17.94 21.66 25.01
CA ASP A 11 16.48 21.77 24.92
C ASP A 11 15.88 21.97 23.52
N GLN A 12 16.09 21.01 22.62
CA GLN A 12 15.02 20.70 21.68
C GLN A 12 14.01 19.80 22.43
N PRO A 13 12.73 20.20 22.57
CA PRO A 13 11.75 19.37 23.25
C PRO A 13 11.70 17.98 22.61
N PRO A 14 11.48 16.91 23.39
CA PRO A 14 11.41 15.57 22.85
C PRO A 14 10.32 15.54 21.77
N PRO A 15 10.57 14.88 20.63
CA PRO A 15 9.66 14.91 19.51
C PRO A 15 8.30 14.33 19.95
N ALA A 16 7.23 15.04 19.61
CA ALA A 16 5.89 14.68 20.05
C ALA A 16 5.34 13.54 19.18
N ALA A 17 4.37 12.80 19.73
CA ALA A 17 3.66 11.81 18.93
C ALA A 17 3.02 12.46 17.70
N GLY A 18 3.28 11.91 16.53
CA GLY A 18 2.84 12.42 15.25
C GLY A 18 3.90 13.20 14.48
N ASP A 19 4.98 13.66 15.12
CA ASP A 19 6.06 14.41 14.48
C ASP A 19 6.85 13.53 13.50
N PHE A 20 7.37 14.14 12.43
CA PHE A 20 8.29 13.48 11.53
C PHE A 20 9.73 13.81 11.90
N VAL A 21 10.55 12.77 11.96
CA VAL A 21 11.96 12.82 12.33
C VAL A 21 12.79 11.97 11.39
N VAL A 22 14.08 12.24 11.37
CA VAL A 22 15.07 11.45 10.63
C VAL A 22 15.93 10.72 11.64
N ASP A 23 15.90 9.40 11.58
CA ASP A 23 16.76 8.50 12.33
C ASP A 23 18.09 8.32 11.58
N THR A 24 19.19 8.56 12.28
CA THR A 24 20.56 8.42 11.77
C THR A 24 21.35 7.31 12.47
N GLY A 25 20.75 6.63 13.45
CA GLY A 25 21.40 5.74 14.44
C GLY A 25 21.84 4.35 13.94
N GLY A 26 21.87 4.11 12.64
CA GLY A 26 22.21 2.80 12.06
C GLY A 26 23.11 2.83 10.83
N GLY A 27 23.76 3.97 10.56
CA GLY A 27 24.56 4.18 9.35
C GLY A 27 23.74 4.35 8.05
N LEU A 28 22.41 4.22 8.14
CA LEU A 28 21.46 4.52 7.08
C LEU A 28 20.44 5.54 7.59
N THR A 29 20.25 6.62 6.83
CA THR A 29 19.25 7.64 7.11
C THR A 29 17.84 7.10 6.84
N ARG A 30 16.97 7.11 7.85
CA ARG A 30 15.58 6.61 7.75
C ARG A 30 14.58 7.68 8.19
N LEU A 31 13.51 7.86 7.42
CA LEU A 31 12.41 8.77 7.75
C LEU A 31 11.38 8.05 8.61
N GLY A 32 11.03 8.62 9.77
CA GLY A 32 10.07 8.04 10.70
C GLY A 32 9.06 9.06 11.20
N ARG A 33 7.87 8.58 11.54
CA ARG A 33 6.85 9.31 12.30
C ARG A 33 6.83 8.79 13.73
N VAL A 34 6.95 9.69 14.70
CA VAL A 34 6.92 9.33 16.12
C VAL A 34 5.56 8.75 16.48
N SER A 35 5.53 7.51 16.93
CA SER A 35 4.33 6.85 17.44
C SER A 35 4.17 7.10 18.94
N ARG A 36 5.25 6.89 19.68
CA ARG A 36 5.34 7.09 21.14
C ARG A 36 6.78 7.31 21.58
N THR A 37 6.94 7.95 22.73
CA THR A 37 8.20 8.05 23.46
C THR A 37 8.04 7.32 24.79
N GLN A 38 8.99 6.45 25.14
CA GLN A 38 8.92 5.66 26.38
C GLN A 38 10.33 5.37 26.90
N ALA A 39 10.56 5.66 28.18
CA ALA A 39 11.77 5.29 28.92
C ALA A 39 13.10 5.62 28.21
N GLY A 40 13.19 6.79 27.56
CA GLY A 40 14.41 7.22 26.85
C GLY A 40 14.56 6.64 25.45
N SER A 41 13.54 5.97 24.91
CA SER A 41 13.49 5.48 23.54
C SER A 41 12.33 6.10 22.77
N VAL A 42 12.51 6.25 21.46
CA VAL A 42 11.51 6.77 20.54
C VAL A 42 11.10 5.67 19.57
N TYR A 43 9.80 5.44 19.46
CA TYR A 43 9.22 4.47 18.55
C TYR A 43 8.74 5.18 17.29
N LEU A 44 9.12 4.66 16.12
CA LEU A 44 8.90 5.30 14.83
C LEU A 44 8.18 4.35 13.86
N HIS A 45 7.21 4.87 13.13
CA HIS A 45 6.62 4.22 11.97
C HIS A 45 7.15 4.83 10.66
N PRO A 46 7.32 4.03 9.59
CA PRO A 46 7.68 4.59 8.30
C PRO A 46 6.51 5.41 7.73
N PRO A 47 6.74 6.57 7.10
CA PRO A 47 5.69 7.44 6.56
C PRO A 47 4.82 6.77 5.47
N GLY A 48 5.37 5.81 4.72
CA GLY A 48 4.65 5.03 3.70
C GLY A 48 4.13 3.68 4.18
N GLY A 49 4.11 3.43 5.49
CA GLY A 49 3.78 2.12 6.08
C GLY A 49 4.97 1.16 6.15
N GLY A 50 4.80 0.07 6.91
CA GLY A 50 5.84 -0.91 7.22
C GLY A 50 6.05 -1.08 8.73
N ALA A 51 7.10 -1.82 9.10
CA ALA A 51 7.36 -2.19 10.49
C ALA A 51 7.82 -0.98 11.35
N GLU A 52 7.30 -0.90 12.58
CA GLU A 52 7.78 0.02 13.62
C GLU A 52 9.23 -0.32 14.00
N TRP A 53 10.05 0.68 14.31
CA TRP A 53 11.36 0.47 14.92
C TRP A 53 11.60 1.43 16.09
N VAL A 54 12.62 1.12 16.87
CA VAL A 54 13.03 1.88 18.06
C VAL A 54 14.38 2.49 17.82
N THR A 55 14.55 3.74 18.23
CA THR A 55 15.82 4.46 18.17
C THR A 55 16.00 5.37 19.38
N ALA A 56 17.23 5.81 19.62
CA ALA A 56 17.54 6.74 20.69
C ALA A 56 17.20 8.18 20.25
N PRO A 57 16.72 9.05 21.17
CA PRO A 57 16.36 10.43 20.81
C PRO A 57 17.56 11.24 20.30
N GLU A 58 18.79 10.93 20.74
CA GLU A 58 20.01 11.58 20.26
C GLU A 58 20.36 11.28 18.79
N ASP A 59 19.88 10.17 18.25
CA ASP A 59 20.07 9.79 16.86
C ASP A 59 19.03 10.43 15.92
N LEU A 60 18.11 11.20 16.49
CA LEU A 60 17.03 11.87 15.77
C LEU A 60 17.36 13.32 15.48
N ARG A 61 17.00 13.74 14.27
CA ARG A 61 16.99 15.15 13.88
C ARG A 61 15.71 15.52 13.15
N ALA A 62 15.46 16.83 13.08
CA ALA A 62 14.41 17.36 12.22
C ALA A 62 14.69 17.04 10.74
N PRO A 63 13.67 16.73 9.93
CA PRO A 63 13.83 16.53 8.49
C PRO A 63 14.27 17.82 7.78
N THR A 64 15.11 17.67 6.75
CA THR A 64 15.41 18.76 5.80
C THR A 64 14.24 19.00 4.84
N GLU A 65 14.26 20.07 4.06
CA GLU A 65 13.18 20.34 3.08
C GLU A 65 13.06 19.24 2.01
N ASP A 66 14.18 18.68 1.55
CA ASP A 66 14.17 17.55 0.61
C ASP A 66 13.54 16.29 1.22
N GLU A 67 13.78 16.07 2.51
CA GLU A 67 13.19 14.96 3.26
C GLU A 67 11.71 15.20 3.55
N TRP A 68 11.32 16.43 3.83
CA TRP A 68 9.92 16.84 3.90
C TRP A 68 9.20 16.62 2.58
N SER A 69 9.84 16.90 1.45
CA SER A 69 9.30 16.59 0.12
C SER A 69 9.01 15.08 -0.02
N ARG A 70 9.94 14.23 0.40
CA ARG A 70 9.74 12.76 0.41
C ARG A 70 8.65 12.32 1.36
N ILE A 71 8.59 12.89 2.57
CA ILE A 71 7.54 12.60 3.55
C ILE A 71 6.18 12.93 2.95
N ARG A 72 6.02 14.10 2.31
CA ARG A 72 4.77 14.49 1.66
C ARG A 72 4.37 13.48 0.59
N VAL A 73 5.29 13.03 -0.27
CA VAL A 73 4.99 12.00 -1.27
C VAL A 73 4.56 10.68 -0.63
N LEU A 74 5.28 10.20 0.38
CA LEU A 74 5.03 8.90 1.02
C LEU A 74 3.74 8.88 1.87
N THR A 75 3.36 10.03 2.41
CA THR A 75 2.17 10.18 3.26
C THR A 75 0.95 10.68 2.48
N THR A 76 1.13 11.17 1.25
CA THR A 76 0.01 11.52 0.38
C THR A 76 -0.78 10.25 0.14
N PRO A 77 -2.05 10.18 0.57
CA PRO A 77 -2.89 9.07 0.21
C PRO A 77 -2.91 9.02 -1.31
N VAL A 78 -2.47 7.91 -1.88
CA VAL A 78 -2.85 7.62 -3.27
C VAL A 78 -4.37 7.69 -3.21
N PRO A 79 -5.02 8.51 -4.07
CA PRO A 79 -6.47 8.42 -4.19
C PRO A 79 -6.78 6.93 -4.26
N LYS A 80 -7.84 6.49 -3.61
CA LYS A 80 -8.47 5.27 -4.07
C LYS A 80 -8.94 5.59 -5.49
N LEU A 81 -8.00 5.57 -6.45
CA LEU A 81 -8.24 5.08 -7.76
C LEU A 81 -8.83 3.74 -7.45
N VAL A 82 -10.16 3.74 -7.39
CA VAL A 82 -11.02 2.63 -7.75
C VAL A 82 -10.17 1.85 -8.74
N LEU A 83 -9.50 0.80 -8.25
CA LEU A 83 -8.71 -0.01 -9.15
C LEU A 83 -9.71 -0.42 -10.24
N SER A 84 -9.29 -0.72 -11.46
CA SER A 84 -10.26 -1.26 -12.44
C SER A 84 -11.03 -2.51 -11.93
N ALA A 85 -10.65 -3.06 -10.78
CA ALA A 85 -11.38 -4.03 -9.98
C ALA A 85 -12.63 -3.47 -9.26
N ASP A 86 -12.62 -2.22 -8.77
CA ASP A 86 -13.70 -1.58 -8.00
C ASP A 86 -14.80 -0.94 -8.89
N HIS A 87 -14.83 -1.23 -10.20
CA HIS A 87 -16.01 -0.85 -10.97
C HIS A 87 -17.15 -1.76 -10.53
N GLU A 88 -18.08 -1.20 -9.77
CA GLU A 88 -19.38 -1.75 -9.44
C GLU A 88 -19.86 -2.68 -10.58
N LEU A 89 -19.90 -3.98 -10.30
CA LEU A 89 -20.55 -5.02 -11.10
C LEU A 89 -19.99 -5.17 -12.52
N ARG A 90 -18.85 -5.85 -12.66
CA ARG A 90 -18.58 -6.53 -13.94
C ARG A 90 -19.82 -7.37 -14.29
N PRO A 91 -20.37 -7.25 -15.52
CA PRO A 91 -21.53 -8.03 -15.89
C PRO A 91 -21.20 -9.51 -15.70
N ARG A 92 -22.16 -10.25 -15.14
CA ARG A 92 -22.06 -11.71 -15.00
C ARG A 92 -21.55 -12.29 -16.33
N PRO A 93 -20.48 -13.10 -16.32
CA PRO A 93 -19.91 -13.59 -17.56
C PRO A 93 -20.89 -14.56 -18.24
N GLU A 94 -21.10 -14.38 -19.54
CA GLU A 94 -21.98 -15.26 -20.32
C GLU A 94 -21.22 -16.50 -20.80
N PRO A 95 -21.66 -17.72 -20.42
CA PRO A 95 -21.04 -18.94 -20.89
C PRO A 95 -21.42 -19.22 -22.36
N VAL A 96 -20.49 -19.78 -23.14
CA VAL A 96 -20.84 -20.27 -24.49
C VAL A 96 -21.80 -21.45 -24.37
N PRO A 97 -22.91 -21.45 -25.14
CA PRO A 97 -23.85 -22.57 -25.15
C PRO A 97 -23.16 -23.91 -25.40
N GLY A 98 -23.46 -24.91 -24.57
CA GLY A 98 -22.89 -26.26 -24.67
C GLY A 98 -21.47 -26.42 -24.10
N CYS A 99 -20.85 -25.36 -23.57
CA CYS A 99 -19.54 -25.44 -22.94
C CYS A 99 -19.64 -25.62 -21.42
N THR A 100 -19.43 -26.86 -20.96
CA THR A 100 -19.45 -27.21 -19.53
C THR A 100 -18.47 -26.39 -18.68
N PRO A 101 -17.19 -26.19 -19.09
CA PRO A 101 -16.27 -25.31 -18.35
C PRO A 101 -16.79 -23.88 -18.16
N CYS A 102 -17.34 -23.28 -19.21
CA CYS A 102 -17.90 -21.94 -19.12
C CYS A 102 -19.10 -21.88 -18.17
N ALA A 103 -20.00 -22.87 -18.23
CA ALA A 103 -21.16 -22.94 -17.34
C ALA A 103 -20.73 -23.07 -15.86
N HIS A 104 -19.72 -23.89 -15.58
CA HIS A 104 -19.20 -24.05 -14.21
C HIS A 104 -18.54 -22.78 -13.69
N LEU A 105 -17.77 -22.07 -14.53
CA LEU A 105 -17.17 -20.79 -14.15
C LEU A 105 -18.23 -19.71 -13.90
N ALA A 106 -19.33 -19.69 -14.66
CA ALA A 106 -20.44 -18.76 -14.42
C ALA A 106 -21.14 -19.05 -13.09
N GLN A 107 -21.34 -20.33 -12.75
CA GLN A 107 -21.87 -20.72 -11.45
C GLN A 107 -20.93 -20.34 -10.30
N ARG A 108 -19.62 -20.53 -10.47
CA ARG A 108 -18.62 -20.13 -9.46
C ARG A 108 -18.60 -18.62 -9.26
N PHE A 109 -18.73 -17.84 -10.33
CA PHE A 109 -18.90 -16.38 -10.24
C PHE A 109 -20.11 -16.02 -9.36
N ASP A 110 -21.27 -16.65 -9.58
CA ASP A 110 -22.48 -16.38 -8.80
C ASP A 110 -22.28 -16.67 -7.29
N LEU A 111 -21.54 -17.74 -6.96
CA LEU A 111 -21.18 -18.07 -5.57
C LEU A 111 -20.23 -17.04 -4.97
N SER A 112 -19.20 -16.63 -5.72
CA SER A 112 -18.21 -15.62 -5.31
C SER A 112 -18.80 -14.22 -5.12
N MET A 113 -19.82 -13.86 -5.90
CA MET A 113 -20.55 -12.59 -5.76
C MET A 113 -21.73 -12.68 -4.79
N GLY A 114 -21.98 -13.84 -4.18
CA GLY A 114 -23.04 -14.05 -3.21
C GLY A 114 -22.87 -13.17 -1.96
N ALA A 115 -23.98 -12.79 -1.33
CA ALA A 115 -23.92 -12.04 -0.08
C ALA A 115 -23.36 -12.90 1.06
N GLY A 116 -22.52 -12.30 1.90
CA GLY A 116 -22.02 -12.93 3.14
C GLY A 116 -20.51 -13.22 3.13
N PRO A 117 -20.02 -14.00 4.09
CA PRO A 117 -18.58 -14.20 4.32
C PRO A 117 -17.85 -14.99 3.22
N GLN A 118 -18.59 -15.51 2.23
CA GLN A 118 -18.05 -16.21 1.05
C GLN A 118 -17.86 -15.26 -0.14
N HIS A 119 -18.20 -13.97 0.02
CA HIS A 119 -17.98 -12.95 -0.99
C HIS A 119 -16.47 -12.79 -1.27
N ASP A 120 -16.07 -13.10 -2.50
CA ASP A 120 -14.68 -13.07 -2.96
C ASP A 120 -14.62 -12.48 -4.37
N GLU A 121 -14.34 -11.17 -4.43
CA GLU A 121 -14.25 -10.41 -5.67
C GLU A 121 -13.08 -10.87 -6.56
N SER A 122 -11.98 -11.30 -5.95
CA SER A 122 -10.81 -11.77 -6.70
C SER A 122 -11.17 -13.05 -7.46
N ALA A 123 -11.82 -14.00 -6.78
CA ALA A 123 -12.27 -15.24 -7.42
C ALA A 123 -13.34 -14.99 -8.51
N ALA A 124 -14.21 -14.00 -8.32
CA ALA A 124 -15.19 -13.60 -9.34
C ALA A 124 -14.49 -13.03 -10.59
N VAL A 125 -13.46 -12.19 -10.40
CA VAL A 125 -12.66 -11.64 -11.50
C VAL A 125 -11.96 -12.73 -12.30
N ASP A 126 -11.38 -13.72 -11.63
CA ASP A 126 -10.74 -14.85 -12.30
C ASP A 126 -11.74 -15.59 -13.19
N CYS A 127 -12.97 -15.85 -12.72
CA CYS A 127 -13.99 -16.51 -13.52
C CYS A 127 -14.33 -15.74 -14.81
N VAL A 128 -14.39 -14.41 -14.75
CA VAL A 128 -14.63 -13.56 -15.93
C VAL A 128 -13.47 -13.67 -16.93
N VAL A 129 -12.24 -13.63 -16.45
CA VAL A 129 -11.04 -13.71 -17.29
C VAL A 129 -10.94 -15.09 -17.95
N GLU A 130 -11.17 -16.16 -17.19
CA GLU A 130 -11.14 -17.53 -17.68
C GLU A 130 -12.22 -17.77 -18.74
N ILE A 131 -13.46 -17.34 -18.51
CA ILE A 131 -14.52 -17.47 -19.53
C ILE A 131 -14.18 -16.68 -20.80
N ARG A 132 -13.64 -15.47 -20.66
CA ARG A 132 -13.27 -14.61 -21.79
C ARG A 132 -12.15 -15.23 -22.64
N ASN A 133 -11.17 -15.86 -22.00
CA ASN A 133 -10.00 -16.43 -22.66
C ASN A 133 -10.16 -17.92 -23.01
N HIS A 134 -11.22 -18.58 -22.53
CA HIS A 134 -11.44 -20.01 -22.81
C HIS A 134 -11.51 -20.25 -24.33
N PRO A 135 -10.70 -21.18 -24.85
CA PRO A 135 -10.62 -21.42 -26.29
C PRO A 135 -11.95 -21.95 -26.84
N HIS A 136 -12.42 -21.35 -27.93
CA HIS A 136 -13.61 -21.75 -28.68
C HIS A 136 -13.36 -21.57 -30.17
N ASP A 137 -14.11 -22.30 -30.98
CA ASP A 137 -14.22 -22.07 -32.42
C ASP A 137 -15.68 -21.71 -32.77
N PRO A 138 -15.97 -20.47 -33.18
CA PRO A 138 -15.04 -19.33 -33.30
C PRO A 138 -14.61 -18.77 -31.92
N PRO A 139 -13.46 -18.07 -31.86
CA PRO A 139 -13.00 -17.46 -30.61
C PRO A 139 -13.89 -16.29 -30.20
N LYS A 140 -14.17 -16.19 -28.89
CA LYS A 140 -14.98 -15.11 -28.28
C LYS A 140 -14.38 -13.73 -28.49
N MET A 141 -13.05 -13.65 -28.51
CA MET A 141 -12.32 -12.42 -28.78
C MET A 141 -11.51 -12.54 -30.05
N ARG A 142 -11.63 -11.53 -30.92
CA ARG A 142 -10.80 -11.35 -32.11
C ARG A 142 -10.00 -10.07 -31.94
N ILE A 143 -8.68 -10.18 -31.92
CA ILE A 143 -7.81 -9.01 -32.04
C ILE A 143 -7.80 -8.65 -33.52
N VAL A 144 -8.56 -7.62 -33.90
CA VAL A 144 -8.54 -7.09 -35.26
C VAL A 144 -7.35 -6.13 -35.34
N LYS A 145 -6.40 -6.40 -36.24
CA LYS A 145 -5.30 -5.48 -36.51
C LYS A 145 -5.89 -4.21 -37.16
N PRO A 146 -5.54 -3.00 -36.69
CA PRO A 146 -6.03 -1.75 -37.27
C PRO A 146 -5.55 -1.57 -38.72
#